data_AF-A0A8J4R7R5-F1
#
_entry.id   AF-A0A8J4R7R5-F1
#
_cell.length_a   1.000
_cell.length_b   1.000
_cell.length_c   1.000
_cell.angle_alpha   90.00
_cell.angle_beta   90.00
_cell.angle_gamma   90.00
#
_symmetry.space_group_name_H-M   'P 1'
#
loop_
_entity.id
_entity.type
_entity.pdbx_description
1 polymer ?
#
loop_
_entity_poly.entity_id
_entity_poly.type
_entity_poly.pdbx_seq_one_letter_code
_entity_poly.pdbx_strand_id
1 'polypeptide(L)'
;MSSIFSEMRRAKCSNITILNSLILLQYWPRVFQIYRSWKRLISAEKSNKASLWIKASLNLFLYILAGHVLGAFWYFFSTQRLTACWHKACEIHRNEISFDCDRSFRKLSFLDDFCPIDTPNSSTFDFGIFLETRRSGILESTDFLQKVFYCFSWGMRNLSSFGSNLQTSSYIWENFFALGISIFGMLLFLYFMGNLQVYMQQRTSELFKSLRRRKKKKEEEKPLPTKRRRTE
;
A
#
# COMPACT_ATOMS: atom_id res chain seq x y z
N MET A 1 13.09 -9.81 23.35
CA MET A 1 12.51 -9.90 21.99
C MET A 1 12.97 -11.14 21.21
N SER A 2 13.67 -12.09 21.84
CA SER A 2 14.15 -13.36 21.25
C SER A 2 13.27 -14.58 21.56
N SER A 3 12.46 -14.56 22.63
CA SER A 3 11.61 -15.72 23.02
C SER A 3 10.33 -15.88 22.18
N ILE A 4 9.78 -14.79 21.66
CA ILE A 4 8.58 -14.83 20.81
C ILE A 4 8.90 -15.49 19.46
N PHE A 5 10.11 -15.26 18.94
CA PHE A 5 10.56 -15.85 17.68
C PHE A 5 10.91 -17.34 17.81
N SER A 6 11.38 -17.79 18.98
CA SER A 6 11.63 -19.22 19.23
C SER A 6 10.34 -20.01 19.46
N GLU A 7 9.33 -19.41 20.09
CA GLU A 7 8.00 -20.01 20.26
C GLU A 7 7.24 -20.14 18.93
N MET A 8 7.35 -19.14 18.05
CA MET A 8 6.78 -19.22 16.70
C MET A 8 7.35 -20.39 15.87
N ARG A 9 8.56 -20.85 16.15
CA ARG A 9 9.20 -21.97 15.43
C ARG A 9 8.62 -23.33 15.80
N ARG A 10 7.86 -23.43 16.91
CA ARG A 10 7.27 -24.68 17.44
C ARG A 10 5.76 -24.81 17.17
N ALA A 11 5.12 -23.76 16.67
CA ALA A 11 3.68 -23.75 16.38
C ALA A 11 3.36 -24.45 15.04
N LYS A 12 2.29 -25.27 15.00
CA LYS A 12 1.74 -25.79 13.74
C LYS A 12 1.54 -24.63 12.75
N CYS A 13 1.89 -24.85 11.47
CA CYS A 13 1.85 -23.82 10.42
C CYS A 13 0.51 -23.04 10.38
N SER A 14 -0.61 -23.74 10.62
CA SER A 14 -1.96 -23.16 10.73
C SER A 14 -2.10 -22.12 11.87
N ASN A 15 -1.49 -22.35 13.04
CA ASN A 15 -1.59 -21.45 14.19
C ASN A 15 -0.86 -20.12 13.94
N ILE A 16 0.27 -20.16 13.21
CA ILE A 16 1.04 -18.96 12.84
C ILE A 16 0.25 -18.11 11.85
N THR A 17 -0.41 -18.74 10.88
CA THR A 17 -1.29 -18.05 9.92
C THR A 17 -2.47 -17.37 10.62
N ILE A 18 -3.10 -18.05 11.58
CA ILE A 18 -4.19 -17.50 12.39
C ILE A 18 -3.69 -16.32 13.22
N LEU A 19 -2.55 -16.46 13.91
CA LEU A 19 -1.97 -15.39 14.72
C LEU A 19 -1.62 -14.15 13.90
N ASN A 20 -0.98 -14.33 12.74
CA ASN A 20 -0.65 -13.22 11.84
C ASN A 20 -1.91 -12.54 11.28
N SER A 21 -2.96 -13.32 10.99
CA SER A 21 -4.27 -12.78 10.58
C SER A 21 -4.91 -11.94 11.68
N LEU A 22 -4.84 -12.41 12.93
CA LEU A 22 -5.37 -11.68 14.09
C LEU A 22 -4.62 -10.36 14.33
N ILE A 23 -3.30 -10.36 14.16
CA ILE A 23 -2.47 -9.15 14.28
C ILE A 23 -2.86 -8.13 13.19
N LEU A 24 -3.01 -8.57 11.93
CA LEU A 24 -3.47 -7.73 10.83
C LEU A 24 -4.89 -7.19 11.07
N LEU A 25 -5.79 -8.03 11.58
CA LEU A 25 -7.16 -7.64 11.89
C LEU A 25 -7.21 -6.62 13.04
N GLN A 26 -6.36 -6.76 14.06
CA GLN A 26 -6.27 -5.84 15.20
C GLN A 26 -5.70 -4.47 14.81
N TYR A 27 -4.96 -4.39 13.70
CA TYR A 27 -4.46 -3.12 13.17
C TYR A 27 -5.59 -2.21 12.67
N TRP A 28 -6.67 -2.79 12.12
CA TRP A 28 -7.80 -2.05 11.54
C TRP A 28 -8.53 -1.15 12.53
N PRO A 29 -8.96 -1.65 13.72
CA PRO A 29 -9.58 -0.81 14.75
C PRO A 29 -8.70 0.34 15.19
N ARG A 30 -7.38 0.13 15.31
CA ARG A 30 -6.44 1.17 15.75
C ARG A 30 -6.33 2.28 14.71
N VAL A 31 -6.17 1.93 13.43
CA VAL A 31 -6.15 2.90 12.32
C VAL A 31 -7.47 3.68 12.25
N PHE A 32 -8.60 2.98 12.36
CA PHE A 32 -9.92 3.61 12.32
C PHE A 32 -10.12 4.60 13.48
N GLN A 33 -9.67 4.25 14.69
CA GLN A 33 -9.71 5.14 15.85
C GLN A 33 -8.84 6.38 15.65
N ILE A 34 -7.61 6.23 15.14
CA ILE A 34 -6.71 7.35 14.83
C ILE A 34 -7.37 8.28 13.80
N TYR A 35 -7.91 7.71 12.72
CA TYR A 35 -8.66 8.46 11.71
C TYR A 35 -9.84 9.24 12.31
N ARG A 36 -10.67 8.58 13.12
CA ARG A 36 -11.85 9.22 13.75
C ARG A 36 -11.44 10.33 14.72
N SER A 37 -10.34 10.16 15.46
CA SER A 37 -9.82 11.17 16.37
C SER A 37 -9.29 12.38 15.61
N TRP A 38 -8.53 12.18 14.55
CA TRP A 38 -8.06 13.27 13.70
C TRP A 38 -9.22 13.99 12.98
N LYS A 39 -10.22 13.25 12.48
CA LYS A 39 -11.41 13.85 11.85
C LYS A 39 -12.22 14.71 12.84
N ARG A 40 -12.33 14.26 14.10
CA ARG A 40 -12.99 15.03 15.16
C ARG A 40 -12.24 16.34 15.46
N LEU A 41 -10.91 16.29 15.59
CA LEU A 41 -10.08 17.48 15.81
C LEU A 41 -10.28 18.52 14.68
N ILE A 42 -10.34 18.06 13.44
CA ILE A 42 -10.49 18.93 12.27
C ILE A 42 -11.89 19.51 12.13
N SER A 43 -12.92 18.78 12.59
CA SER A 43 -14.33 19.23 12.50
C SER A 43 -14.68 20.24 13.61
N ALA A 44 -13.93 20.25 14.71
CA ALA A 44 -14.10 21.20 15.81
C ALA A 44 -13.46 22.58 15.53
N GLU A 45 -12.57 22.67 14.53
CA GLU A 45 -11.84 23.89 14.22
C GLU A 45 -12.59 24.76 13.19
N LYS A 46 -12.80 26.04 13.51
CA LYS A 46 -13.41 27.04 12.61
C LYS A 46 -12.62 27.08 11.28
N SER A 47 -13.31 27.19 10.14
CA SER A 47 -12.74 27.01 8.79
C SER A 47 -11.63 28.01 8.42
N ASN A 48 -10.42 27.76 8.92
CA ASN A 48 -9.23 28.55 8.64
C ASN A 48 -8.30 27.77 7.70
N LYS A 49 -7.31 28.45 7.12
CA LYS A 49 -6.35 27.85 6.16
C LYS A 49 -5.61 26.63 6.72
N ALA A 50 -5.40 26.57 8.04
CA ALA A 50 -4.79 25.43 8.72
C ALA A 50 -5.64 24.16 8.59
N SER A 51 -6.95 24.25 8.83
CA SER A 51 -7.89 23.13 8.71
C SER A 51 -7.90 22.51 7.30
N LEU A 52 -7.72 23.33 6.25
CA LEU A 52 -7.61 22.85 4.87
C LEU A 52 -6.32 22.07 4.58
N TRP A 53 -5.19 22.55 5.09
CA TRP A 53 -3.92 21.83 4.98
C TRP A 53 -3.97 20.48 5.69
N ILE A 54 -4.49 20.47 6.92
CA ILE A 54 -4.60 19.25 7.72
C ILE A 54 -5.52 18.24 7.02
N LYS A 55 -6.64 18.68 6.42
CA LYS A 55 -7.52 17.83 5.60
C LYS A 55 -6.77 17.21 4.41
N ALA A 56 -5.98 18.01 3.68
CA ALA A 56 -5.21 17.51 2.55
C ALA A 56 -4.13 16.50 3.00
N SER A 57 -3.39 16.80 4.07
CA SER A 57 -2.38 15.90 4.64
C SER A 57 -2.98 14.59 5.13
N LEU A 58 -4.14 14.62 5.79
CA LEU A 58 -4.87 13.41 6.20
C LEU A 58 -5.29 12.54 5.03
N ASN A 59 -5.83 13.17 3.99
CA ASN A 59 -6.27 12.49 2.80
C ASN A 59 -5.10 11.77 2.10
N LEU A 60 -3.95 12.44 2.01
CA LEU A 60 -2.71 11.82 1.53
C LEU A 60 -2.23 10.69 2.44
N PHE A 61 -2.26 10.89 3.76
CA PHE A 61 -1.86 9.88 4.74
C PHE A 61 -2.70 8.61 4.62
N LEU A 62 -4.02 8.73 4.44
CA LEU A 62 -4.91 7.59 4.24
C LEU A 62 -4.60 6.83 2.94
N TYR A 63 -4.27 7.55 1.87
CA TYR A 63 -3.87 6.95 0.61
C TYR A 63 -2.57 6.13 0.74
N ILE A 64 -1.55 6.71 1.38
CA ILE A 64 -0.27 6.05 1.67
C ILE A 64 -0.49 4.82 2.58
N LEU A 65 -1.31 4.98 3.62
CA LEU A 65 -1.62 3.90 4.54
C LEU A 65 -2.35 2.74 3.86
N ALA A 66 -3.28 3.04 2.95
CA ALA A 66 -3.96 2.02 2.14
C ALA A 66 -2.96 1.24 1.27
N GLY A 67 -1.97 1.91 0.67
CA GLY A 67 -0.91 1.25 -0.09
C GLY A 67 -0.04 0.33 0.77
N HIS A 68 0.33 0.77 1.99
CA HIS A 68 1.06 -0.07 2.95
C HIS A 68 0.30 -1.31 3.36
N VAL A 69 -0.97 -1.12 3.72
CA VAL A 69 -1.85 -2.20 4.13
C VAL A 69 -2.10 -3.19 2.99
N LEU A 70 -2.26 -2.70 1.76
CA LEU A 70 -2.39 -3.54 0.58
C LEU A 70 -1.12 -4.38 0.34
N GLY A 71 0.05 -3.75 0.45
CA GLY A 71 1.34 -4.45 0.36
C GLY A 71 1.50 -5.54 1.43
N ALA A 72 1.05 -5.27 2.67
CA ALA A 72 1.08 -6.25 3.76
C ALA A 72 0.18 -7.46 3.48
N PHE A 73 -1.04 -7.23 2.97
CA PHE A 73 -1.93 -8.33 2.56
C PHE A 73 -1.35 -9.14 1.41
N TRP A 74 -0.75 -8.48 0.43
CA TRP A 74 -0.09 -9.17 -0.66
C TRP A 74 1.06 -10.06 -0.19
N TYR A 75 1.91 -9.58 0.73
CA TYR A 75 2.97 -10.39 1.35
C TYR A 75 2.41 -11.60 2.13
N PHE A 76 1.36 -11.37 2.91
CA PHE A 76 0.71 -12.41 3.69
C PHE A 76 0.10 -13.50 2.82
N PHE A 77 -0.68 -13.12 1.79
CA PHE A 77 -1.25 -14.08 0.85
C PHE A 77 -0.19 -14.77 0.00
N SER A 78 0.91 -14.10 -0.34
CA SER A 78 2.04 -14.74 -1.02
C SER A 78 2.65 -15.86 -0.18
N THR A 79 2.81 -15.62 1.13
CA THR A 79 3.30 -16.63 2.07
C THR A 79 2.33 -17.80 2.17
N GLN A 80 1.02 -17.53 2.29
CA GLN A 80 0.01 -18.60 2.30
C GLN A 80 0.02 -19.43 1.01
N ARG A 81 0.16 -18.79 -0.15
CA ARG A 81 0.24 -19.48 -1.45
C ARG A 81 1.49 -20.34 -1.56
N LEU A 82 2.63 -19.85 -1.09
CA LEU A 82 3.86 -20.64 -1.03
C LEU A 82 3.72 -21.84 -0.10
N THR A 83 3.16 -21.64 1.10
CA THR A 83 2.90 -22.75 2.04
C THR A 83 1.94 -23.78 1.44
N ALA A 84 0.90 -23.35 0.73
CA ALA A 84 -0.02 -24.26 0.05
C ALA A 84 0.67 -25.07 -1.06
N CYS A 85 1.58 -24.45 -1.81
CA CYS A 85 2.39 -25.15 -2.80
C CYS A 85 3.29 -26.22 -2.16
N TRP A 86 4.01 -25.85 -1.09
CA TRP A 86 4.84 -26.78 -0.34
C TRP A 86 4.03 -27.94 0.24
N HIS A 87 2.83 -27.66 0.76
CA HIS A 87 1.96 -28.71 1.28
C HIS A 87 1.56 -29.73 0.20
N LYS A 88 1.18 -29.24 -0.99
CA LYS A 88 0.83 -30.08 -2.14
C LYS A 88 2.02 -30.90 -2.63
N ALA A 89 3.22 -30.32 -2.67
CA ALA A 89 4.45 -31.03 -3.03
C ALA A 89 4.73 -32.19 -2.06
N CYS A 90 4.54 -31.95 -0.76
CA CYS A 90 4.76 -32.93 0.30
C CYS A 90 3.71 -34.06 0.30
N GLU A 91 2.45 -33.78 -0.02
CA GLU A 91 1.41 -34.83 -0.14
C GLU A 91 1.72 -35.82 -1.26
N ILE A 92 2.29 -35.35 -2.36
CA ILE A 92 2.65 -36.17 -3.52
C ILE A 92 3.87 -37.05 -3.22
N HIS A 93 4.84 -36.56 -2.45
CA HIS A 93 6.08 -37.25 -2.12
C HIS A 93 6.07 -37.88 -0.72
N ARG A 94 4.88 -38.27 -0.22
CA ARG A 94 4.64 -38.73 1.15
C ARG A 94 5.54 -39.89 1.62
N ASN A 95 5.98 -40.75 0.69
CA ASN A 95 6.84 -41.90 0.98
C ASN A 95 8.34 -41.56 1.08
N GLU A 96 8.76 -40.34 0.74
CA GLU A 96 10.17 -39.91 0.75
C GLU A 96 10.50 -38.83 1.77
N ILE A 97 9.50 -38.34 2.52
CA ILE A 97 9.61 -37.12 3.32
C ILE A 97 9.14 -37.37 4.75
N SER A 98 10.09 -37.58 5.67
CA SER A 98 9.85 -37.28 7.08
C SER A 98 10.19 -35.82 7.32
N PHE A 99 9.19 -34.96 7.45
CA PHE A 99 9.39 -33.60 7.94
C PHE A 99 9.56 -33.66 9.48
N ASP A 100 10.71 -34.16 9.92
CA ASP A 100 11.22 -33.81 11.23
C ASP A 100 12.02 -32.52 11.04
N CYS A 101 11.57 -31.42 11.66
CA CYS A 101 12.15 -30.08 11.51
C CYS A 101 13.62 -30.00 11.98
N ASP A 102 14.21 -31.12 12.40
CA ASP A 102 15.55 -31.26 12.93
C ASP A 102 16.52 -32.04 12.01
N ARG A 103 16.04 -32.71 10.94
CA ARG A 103 16.92 -33.56 10.12
C ARG A 103 16.83 -33.33 8.61
N SER A 104 17.91 -32.73 8.12
CA SER A 104 18.50 -32.82 6.78
C SER A 104 17.89 -31.96 5.66
N PHE A 105 18.55 -30.84 5.41
CA PHE A 105 18.48 -29.95 4.23
C PHE A 105 18.78 -30.64 2.87
N ARG A 106 18.82 -31.98 2.78
CA ARG A 106 19.39 -32.68 1.63
C ARG A 106 18.43 -32.95 0.47
N LYS A 107 17.15 -32.57 0.60
CA LYS A 107 16.13 -32.68 -0.45
C LYS A 107 15.24 -31.44 -0.49
N LEU A 108 15.78 -30.22 -0.57
CA LEU A 108 14.94 -29.02 -0.79
C LEU A 108 14.71 -28.72 -2.28
N SER A 109 15.52 -29.30 -3.17
CA SER A 109 15.46 -29.08 -4.63
C SER A 109 14.12 -29.49 -5.25
N PHE A 110 13.46 -30.54 -4.73
CA PHE A 110 12.14 -30.95 -5.24
C PHE A 110 11.05 -29.89 -4.99
N LEU A 111 11.19 -29.06 -3.95
CA LEU A 111 10.23 -27.98 -3.70
C LEU A 111 10.37 -26.88 -4.72
N ASP A 112 11.60 -26.57 -5.17
CA ASP A 112 11.82 -25.58 -6.23
C ASP A 112 11.34 -26.09 -7.60
N ASP A 113 11.43 -27.40 -7.84
CA ASP A 113 10.87 -28.04 -9.05
C ASP A 113 9.32 -28.02 -9.04
N PHE A 114 8.71 -28.22 -7.87
CA PHE A 114 7.23 -28.27 -7.74
C PHE A 114 6.60 -26.87 -7.56
N CYS A 115 7.34 -25.94 -6.98
CA CYS A 115 6.95 -24.55 -6.70
C CYS A 115 7.86 -23.58 -7.47
N PRO A 116 7.70 -23.50 -8.80
CA PRO A 116 8.66 -22.85 -9.67
C PRO A 116 8.77 -21.33 -9.44
N ILE A 117 10.00 -20.84 -9.56
CA ILE A 117 10.33 -19.41 -9.51
C ILE A 117 10.21 -18.76 -10.90
N ASP A 118 10.59 -19.49 -11.96
CA ASP A 118 10.78 -18.92 -13.29
C ASP A 118 9.98 -19.57 -14.42
N THR A 119 9.37 -20.75 -14.23
CA THR A 119 8.70 -21.43 -15.35
C THR A 119 7.21 -21.09 -15.44
N PRO A 120 6.72 -20.70 -16.63
CA PRO A 120 5.28 -20.62 -16.93
C PRO A 120 4.66 -22.01 -17.16
N ASN A 121 5.30 -23.09 -16.73
CA ASN A 121 4.69 -24.42 -16.71
C ASN A 121 3.63 -24.42 -15.61
N SER A 122 2.46 -23.90 -15.95
CA SER A 122 1.21 -23.88 -15.18
C SER A 122 0.70 -25.28 -14.82
N SER A 123 1.42 -26.34 -15.17
CA SER A 123 1.03 -27.73 -14.95
C SER A 123 1.16 -28.18 -13.48
N THR A 124 2.03 -27.58 -12.66
CA THR A 124 2.23 -27.99 -11.26
C THR A 124 1.54 -27.05 -10.26
N PHE A 125 1.85 -25.75 -10.29
CA PHE A 125 1.24 -24.73 -9.43
C PHE A 125 1.40 -23.30 -9.99
N ASP A 126 0.29 -22.60 -10.22
CA ASP A 126 0.30 -21.21 -10.69
C ASP A 126 0.24 -20.22 -9.52
N PHE A 127 1.23 -19.33 -9.42
CA PHE A 127 1.31 -18.31 -8.37
C PHE A 127 0.61 -16.99 -8.73
N GLY A 128 0.30 -16.74 -10.01
CA GLY A 128 -0.34 -15.51 -10.49
C GLY A 128 0.32 -14.23 -9.95
N ILE A 129 -0.47 -13.33 -9.36
CA ILE A 129 -0.03 -12.04 -8.79
C ILE A 129 1.00 -12.19 -7.66
N PHE A 130 1.14 -13.37 -7.07
CA PHE A 130 2.09 -13.64 -5.99
C PHE A 130 3.46 -14.09 -6.50
N LEU A 131 3.58 -14.42 -7.79
CA LEU A 131 4.83 -14.89 -8.40
C LEU A 131 5.98 -13.88 -8.26
N GLU A 132 5.67 -12.58 -8.33
CA GLU A 132 6.65 -11.49 -8.18
C GLU A 132 7.33 -11.52 -6.79
N THR A 133 6.62 -11.91 -5.73
CA THR A 133 7.25 -12.08 -4.41
C THR A 133 8.20 -13.28 -4.34
N ARG A 134 7.91 -14.35 -5.09
CA ARG A 134 8.79 -15.52 -5.15
C ARG A 134 10.05 -15.18 -5.95
N ARG A 135 9.90 -14.56 -7.12
CA ARG A 135 11.02 -14.14 -7.99
C ARG A 135 11.97 -13.15 -7.33
N SER A 136 11.45 -12.24 -6.53
CA SER A 136 12.28 -11.26 -5.81
C SER A 136 13.04 -11.84 -4.62
N GLY A 137 12.77 -13.09 -4.22
CA GLY A 137 13.35 -13.68 -3.01
C GLY A 137 12.93 -12.99 -1.71
N ILE A 138 11.93 -12.12 -1.75
CA ILE A 138 11.55 -11.28 -0.60
C ILE A 138 10.96 -12.10 0.55
N LEU A 139 10.41 -13.28 0.26
CA LEU A 139 9.94 -14.22 1.29
C LEU A 139 11.11 -14.80 2.10
N GLU A 140 12.26 -15.01 1.47
CA GLU A 140 13.44 -15.66 2.05
C GLU A 140 14.45 -14.70 2.66
N SER A 141 14.40 -13.41 2.28
CA SER A 141 15.26 -12.37 2.84
C SER A 141 15.14 -12.30 4.38
N THR A 142 16.24 -11.98 5.07
CA THR A 142 16.24 -11.71 6.52
C THR A 142 16.03 -10.24 6.85
N ASP A 143 16.17 -9.35 5.87
CA ASP A 143 16.03 -7.91 6.05
C ASP A 143 14.56 -7.50 6.12
N PHE A 144 14.14 -7.04 7.30
CA PHE A 144 12.78 -6.59 7.54
C PHE A 144 12.42 -5.31 6.77
N LEU A 145 13.33 -4.34 6.69
CA LEU A 145 13.04 -3.07 6.01
C LEU A 145 12.90 -3.29 4.51
N GLN A 146 13.74 -4.14 3.93
CA GLN A 146 13.63 -4.52 2.54
C GLN A 146 12.24 -5.11 2.23
N LYS A 147 11.75 -6.03 3.07
CA LYS A 147 10.40 -6.60 2.94
C LYS A 147 9.32 -5.53 2.97
N VAL A 148 9.38 -4.64 3.96
CA VAL A 148 8.37 -3.59 4.15
C VAL A 148 8.34 -2.64 2.95
N PHE A 149 9.49 -2.11 2.53
CA PHE A 149 9.54 -1.14 1.42
C PHE A 149 9.20 -1.78 0.08
N TYR A 150 9.62 -3.02 -0.16
CA TYR A 150 9.30 -3.74 -1.39
C TYR A 150 7.79 -3.99 -1.51
N CYS A 151 7.17 -4.51 -0.44
CA CYS A 151 5.73 -4.77 -0.42
C CYS A 151 4.92 -3.47 -0.45
N PHE A 152 5.38 -2.43 0.25
CA PHE A 152 4.78 -1.10 0.19
C PHE A 152 4.80 -0.53 -1.23
N SER A 153 5.94 -0.65 -1.93
CA SER A 153 6.08 -0.21 -3.32
C SER A 153 5.11 -0.93 -4.24
N TRP A 154 4.98 -2.25 -4.10
CA TRP A 154 4.01 -3.04 -4.86
C TRP A 154 2.57 -2.60 -4.60
N GLY A 155 2.21 -2.41 -3.32
CA GLY A 155 0.87 -1.95 -2.93
C GLY A 155 0.56 -0.56 -3.49
N MET A 156 1.48 0.38 -3.38
CA MET A 156 1.34 1.74 -3.93
C MET A 156 1.16 1.73 -5.46
N ARG A 157 1.96 0.93 -6.18
CA ARG A 157 1.90 0.80 -7.64
C ARG A 157 0.52 0.32 -8.09
N ASN A 158 0.05 -0.80 -7.53
CA ASN A 158 -1.21 -1.42 -7.94
C ASN A 158 -2.44 -0.64 -7.47
N LEU A 159 -2.37 0.03 -6.31
CA LEU A 159 -3.45 0.92 -5.89
C LEU A 159 -3.58 2.12 -6.83
N SER A 160 -2.45 2.70 -7.26
CA SER A 160 -2.42 3.87 -8.13
C SER A 160 -2.74 3.54 -9.59
N SER A 161 -2.49 2.31 -10.03
CA SER A 161 -2.82 1.83 -11.38
C SER A 161 -4.12 1.04 -11.45
N PHE A 162 -4.90 1.01 -10.35
CA PHE A 162 -6.16 0.26 -10.25
C PHE A 162 -6.02 -1.23 -10.58
N GLY A 163 -4.86 -1.83 -10.29
CA GLY A 163 -4.58 -3.23 -10.56
C GLY A 163 -4.54 -3.60 -12.05
N SER A 164 -4.40 -2.63 -12.96
CA SER A 164 -4.48 -2.86 -14.42
C SER A 164 -3.47 -3.86 -14.99
N ASN A 165 -2.33 -4.05 -14.32
CA ASN A 165 -1.27 -4.98 -14.74
C ASN A 165 -1.23 -6.27 -13.90
N LEU A 166 -2.29 -6.57 -13.13
CA LEU A 166 -2.36 -7.79 -12.34
C LEU A 166 -2.79 -8.97 -13.22
N GLN A 167 -1.87 -9.91 -13.43
CA GLN A 167 -2.16 -11.16 -14.11
C GLN A 167 -2.56 -12.21 -13.05
N THR A 168 -3.86 -12.51 -12.97
CA THR A 168 -4.40 -13.46 -12.00
C THR A 168 -4.35 -14.90 -12.51
N SER A 169 -4.16 -15.85 -11.59
CA SER A 169 -4.35 -17.28 -11.89
C SER A 169 -5.84 -17.68 -11.87
N SER A 170 -6.11 -18.97 -12.09
CA SER A 170 -7.45 -19.58 -11.92
C SER A 170 -7.93 -19.63 -10.45
N TYR A 171 -7.13 -19.14 -9.50
CA TYR A 171 -7.48 -19.11 -8.08
C TYR A 171 -8.53 -18.03 -7.77
N ILE A 172 -9.70 -18.47 -7.29
CA ILE A 172 -10.87 -17.59 -7.06
C ILE A 172 -10.54 -16.43 -6.11
N TRP A 173 -9.84 -16.70 -5.00
CA TRP A 173 -9.51 -15.66 -4.02
C TRP A 173 -8.54 -14.61 -4.55
N GLU A 174 -7.69 -14.99 -5.50
CA GLU A 174 -6.79 -14.05 -6.19
C GLU A 174 -7.56 -13.07 -7.05
N ASN A 175 -8.56 -13.57 -7.79
CA ASN A 175 -9.44 -12.75 -8.60
C ASN A 175 -10.27 -11.78 -7.74
N PHE A 176 -10.81 -12.24 -6.60
CA PHE A 176 -11.48 -11.35 -5.64
C PHE A 176 -10.53 -10.29 -5.07
N PHE A 177 -9.28 -10.65 -4.75
CA PHE A 177 -8.29 -9.71 -4.25
C PHE A 177 -7.94 -8.65 -5.31
N ALA A 178 -7.67 -9.06 -6.55
CA ALA A 178 -7.39 -8.16 -7.66
C ALA A 178 -8.57 -7.22 -7.96
N LEU A 179 -9.80 -7.74 -7.99
CA LEU A 179 -11.02 -6.92 -8.14
C LEU A 179 -11.16 -5.90 -7.00
N GLY A 180 -10.87 -6.32 -5.77
CA GLY A 180 -10.82 -5.43 -4.61
C GLY A 180 -9.83 -4.29 -4.81
N ILE A 181 -8.61 -4.58 -5.29
CA ILE A 181 -7.59 -3.56 -5.59
C ILE A 181 -8.12 -2.54 -6.59
N SER A 182 -8.77 -2.98 -7.67
CA SER A 182 -9.32 -2.09 -8.69
C SER A 182 -10.41 -1.17 -8.12
N ILE A 183 -11.38 -1.73 -7.37
CA ILE A 183 -12.48 -0.95 -6.78
C ILE A 183 -11.96 0.04 -5.72
N PHE A 184 -11.16 -0.43 -4.77
CA PHE A 184 -10.63 0.43 -3.71
C PHE A 184 -9.65 1.47 -4.25
N GLY A 185 -8.80 1.10 -5.21
CA GLY A 185 -7.90 2.02 -5.89
C GLY A 185 -8.65 3.14 -6.59
N MET A 186 -9.69 2.81 -7.36
CA MET A 186 -10.51 3.81 -8.05
C MET A 186 -11.21 4.75 -7.06
N LEU A 187 -11.88 4.21 -6.04
CA LEU A 187 -12.60 5.02 -5.04
C LEU A 187 -11.65 5.95 -4.26
N LEU A 188 -10.52 5.42 -3.81
CA LEU A 188 -9.53 6.20 -3.08
C LEU A 188 -8.86 7.26 -3.95
N PHE A 189 -8.58 6.95 -5.21
CA PHE A 189 -7.99 7.92 -6.13
C PHE A 189 -8.97 9.05 -6.47
N LEU A 190 -10.24 8.75 -6.73
CA LEU A 190 -11.27 9.75 -6.96
C LEU A 190 -11.45 10.65 -5.73
N TYR A 191 -11.53 10.05 -4.53
CA TYR A 191 -11.61 10.79 -3.28
C TYR A 191 -10.35 11.64 -3.03
N PHE A 192 -9.18 11.10 -3.33
CA PHE A 192 -7.91 11.80 -3.17
C PHE A 192 -7.83 13.01 -4.10
N MET A 193 -8.09 12.79 -5.38
CA MET A 193 -8.02 13.79 -6.44
C MET A 193 -9.06 14.90 -6.24
N GLY A 194 -10.30 14.56 -5.87
CA GLY A 194 -11.35 15.55 -5.62
C GLY A 194 -10.98 16.51 -4.49
N ASN A 195 -10.46 15.98 -3.38
CA ASN A 195 -10.01 16.81 -2.25
C ASN A 195 -8.76 17.64 -2.59
N LEU A 196 -7.83 17.08 -3.37
CA LEU A 196 -6.64 17.81 -3.82
C LEU A 196 -7.00 18.97 -4.75
N GLN A 197 -7.96 18.77 -5.66
CA GLN A 197 -8.43 19.79 -6.59
C GLN A 197 -9.01 21.00 -5.85
N VAL A 198 -9.86 20.78 -4.85
CA VAL A 198 -10.43 21.85 -4.01
C VAL A 198 -9.33 22.64 -3.31
N TYR A 199 -8.35 21.96 -2.73
CA TYR A 199 -7.21 22.60 -2.08
C TYR A 199 -6.39 23.47 -3.05
N MET A 200 -6.09 22.94 -4.24
CA MET A 200 -5.33 23.68 -5.26
C MET A 200 -6.10 24.89 -5.78
N GLN A 201 -7.41 24.75 -6.02
CA GLN A 201 -8.27 25.88 -6.43
C GLN A 201 -8.28 26.99 -5.38
N GLN A 202 -8.36 26.64 -4.10
CA GLN A 202 -8.32 27.62 -3.03
C GLN A 202 -6.99 28.37 -2.99
N ARG A 203 -5.85 27.66 -3.03
CA ARG A 203 -4.51 28.27 -3.07
C ARG A 203 -4.34 29.20 -4.26
N THR A 204 -4.78 28.78 -5.44
CA THR A 204 -4.77 29.57 -6.68
C THR A 204 -5.61 30.85 -6.53
N SER A 205 -6.80 30.74 -5.94
CA SER A 205 -7.68 31.90 -5.71
C SER A 205 -7.04 32.94 -4.77
N GLU A 206 -6.35 32.49 -3.72
CA GLU A 206 -5.64 33.35 -2.78
C GLU A 206 -4.46 34.06 -3.44
N LEU A 207 -3.70 33.33 -4.25
CA LEU A 207 -2.61 33.87 -5.03
C LEU A 207 -3.11 34.98 -5.96
N PHE A 208 -4.18 34.72 -6.74
CA PHE A 208 -4.79 35.72 -7.61
C PHE A 208 -5.30 36.95 -6.85
N LYS A 209 -5.92 36.77 -5.67
CA LYS A 209 -6.34 37.89 -4.81
C LYS A 209 -5.14 38.73 -4.37
N SER A 210 -4.04 38.11 -3.97
CA SER A 210 -2.82 38.81 -3.55
C SER A 210 -2.16 39.59 -4.70
N LEU A 211 -2.13 39.01 -5.91
CA LEU A 211 -1.62 39.67 -7.12
C LEU A 211 -2.48 40.87 -7.51
N ARG A 212 -3.82 40.74 -7.45
CA ARG A 212 -4.74 41.87 -7.70
C ARG A 212 -4.52 43.01 -6.71
N ARG A 213 -4.34 42.71 -5.42
CA ARG A 213 -4.01 43.72 -4.39
C ARG A 213 -2.68 44.43 -4.68
N ARG A 214 -1.66 43.69 -5.10
CA ARG A 214 -0.35 44.27 -5.49
C ARG A 214 -0.46 45.17 -6.72
N LYS A 215 -1.27 44.79 -7.72
CA LYS A 215 -1.53 45.63 -8.90
C LYS A 215 -2.22 46.95 -8.53
N LYS A 216 -3.28 46.90 -7.71
CA LYS A 216 -3.98 48.10 -7.24
C LYS A 216 -3.04 49.07 -6.50
N LYS A 217 -2.20 48.56 -5.59
CA LYS A 217 -1.21 49.39 -4.89
C LYS A 217 -0.23 50.08 -5.83
N LYS A 218 0.25 49.37 -6.86
CA LYS A 218 1.15 49.95 -7.89
C LYS A 218 0.45 50.99 -8.78
N GLU A 219 -0.86 50.89 -8.97
CA GLU A 219 -1.64 51.87 -9.72
C GLU A 219 -1.91 53.12 -8.86
N GLU A 220 -2.15 52.97 -7.57
CA GLU A 220 -2.32 54.08 -6.59
C GLU A 220 -1.02 54.85 -6.33
N GLU A 221 0.15 54.19 -6.40
CA GLU A 221 1.47 54.82 -6.24
C GLU A 221 1.99 55.53 -7.52
N LYS A 222 1.27 55.47 -8.65
CA LYS A 222 1.70 56.21 -9.87
C LYS A 222 1.50 57.72 -9.66
N PRO A 223 2.55 58.56 -9.84
CA PRO A 223 2.42 60.01 -9.73
C PRO A 223 1.40 60.54 -10.75
N LEU A 224 0.59 61.52 -10.36
CA LEU A 224 -0.28 62.24 -11.29
C LEU A 224 0.56 62.80 -12.45
N PRO A 225 0.09 62.72 -13.72
CA PRO A 225 0.83 63.28 -14.83
C PRO A 225 0.99 64.79 -14.61
N THR A 226 2.24 65.24 -14.52
CA THR A 226 2.60 66.64 -14.39
C THR A 226 1.96 67.40 -15.55
N LYS A 227 0.92 68.20 -15.29
CA LYS A 227 0.31 69.10 -16.28
C LYS A 227 1.44 69.97 -16.82
N ARG A 228 1.88 69.69 -18.05
CA ARG A 228 2.82 70.53 -18.80
C ARG A 228 2.12 71.87 -18.99
N ARG A 229 2.45 72.84 -18.14
CA ARG A 229 1.98 74.23 -18.20
C ARG A 229 2.43 74.76 -19.56
N ARG A 230 1.51 74.85 -20.51
CA ARG A 230 1.72 75.46 -21.82
C ARG A 230 1.70 76.97 -21.55
N THR A 231 2.88 77.56 -21.39
CA THR A 231 3.05 79.02 -21.36
C THR A 231 3.03 79.49 -22.81
N GLU A 232 2.01 80.28 -23.13
CA GLU A 232 2.00 81.24 -24.23
C GLU A 232 3.08 82.31 -24.04
#